data_AF-A0A069AV79-F1
#
_entry.id   AF-A0A069AV79-F1
#
_cell.length_a   1.000
_cell.length_b   1.000
_cell.length_c   1.000
_cell.angle_alpha   90.00
_cell.angle_beta   90.00
_cell.angle_gamma   90.00
#
_symmetry.space_group_name_H-M   'P 1'
#
loop_
_entity.id
_entity.type
_entity.pdbx_description
1 polymer ?
#
loop_
_entity_poly.entity_id
_entity_poly.type
_entity_poly.pdbx_seq_one_letter_code
_entity_poly.pdbx_strand_id
1 'polypeptide(L)' 'MTTVAEGIETSFQKDFLQEINCDMLQGYVFSRPLPIKDFEKLMFQNSSN' A
#
# COMPACT_ATOMS: atom_id res chain seq x y z
N MET A 1 -11.50 -15.25 -6.21
CA MET A 1 -11.62 -13.85 -6.66
C MET A 1 -10.76 -13.04 -5.73
N THR A 2 -9.85 -12.22 -6.25
CA THR A 2 -8.97 -11.36 -5.44
C THR A 2 -9.52 -9.93 -5.48
N THR A 3 -9.59 -9.29 -4.32
CA THR A 3 -10.15 -7.95 -4.11
C THR A 3 -9.04 -6.93 -3.88
N VAL A 4 -9.25 -5.72 -4.39
CA VAL A 4 -8.39 -4.57 -4.12
C VAL A 4 -9.28 -3.44 -3.62
N ALA A 5 -8.97 -2.91 -2.43
CA ALA A 5 -9.60 -1.71 -1.91
C ALA A 5 -8.66 -0.50 -2.11
N GLU A 6 -9.13 0.49 -2.87
CA GLU A 6 -8.39 1.71 -3.20
C GLU A 6 -8.88 2.92 -2.40
N GLY A 7 -8.02 3.93 -2.22
CA GLY A 7 -8.37 5.19 -1.56
C GLY A 7 -8.30 5.14 -0.04
N ILE A 8 -7.44 4.28 0.54
CA ILE A 8 -7.30 4.15 1.99
C ILE A 8 -6.46 5.30 2.56
N GLU A 9 -7.05 6.15 3.38
CA GLU A 9 -6.39 7.36 3.90
C GLU A 9 -6.14 7.31 5.42
N THR A 10 -6.83 6.41 6.14
CA THR A 10 -6.75 6.32 7.61
C THR A 10 -6.43 4.92 8.09
N SER A 11 -5.81 4.80 9.28
CA SER A 11 -5.55 3.50 9.91
C SER A 11 -6.83 2.72 10.17
N PHE A 12 -7.92 3.39 10.52
CA PHE A 12 -9.22 2.74 10.75
C PHE A 12 -9.73 2.01 9.49
N GLN A 13 -9.69 2.66 8.32
CA GLN A 13 -10.10 2.03 7.06
C GLN A 13 -9.22 0.81 6.74
N LYS A 14 -7.90 0.93 6.95
CA LYS A 14 -6.94 -0.16 6.77
C LYS A 14 -7.31 -1.36 7.66
N ASP A 15 -7.50 -1.12 8.94
CA ASP A 15 -7.75 -2.16 9.95
C ASP A 15 -9.09 -2.86 9.68
N PHE A 16 -10.15 -2.10 9.36
CA PHE A 16 -11.46 -2.65 8.99
C PHE A 16 -11.39 -3.55 7.75
N LEU A 17 -10.68 -3.11 6.70
CA LEU A 17 -10.57 -3.88 5.45
C LEU A 17 -9.74 -5.16 5.62
N GLN A 18 -8.75 -5.15 6.52
CA GLN A 18 -8.02 -6.35 6.91
C GLN A 18 -8.90 -7.33 7.68
N GLU A 19 -9.74 -6.85 8.60
CA GLU A 19 -10.66 -7.70 9.38
C GLU A 19 -11.66 -8.46 8.50
N ILE A 20 -12.15 -7.83 7.43
CA ILE A 20 -13.08 -8.46 6.48
C ILE A 20 -12.39 -9.28 5.37
N ASN A 21 -11.07 -9.49 5.47
CA ASN A 21 -10.26 -10.26 4.52
C ASN A 21 -10.23 -9.68 3.09
N CYS A 22 -10.09 -8.36 2.95
CA CYS A 22 -9.73 -7.78 1.65
C CYS A 22 -8.27 -8.14 1.31
N ASP A 23 -8.03 -8.63 0.09
CA ASP A 23 -6.74 -9.24 -0.28
C ASP A 23 -5.61 -8.21 -0.43
N MET A 24 -5.93 -7.02 -0.97
CA MET A 24 -4.95 -5.98 -1.28
C MET A 24 -5.51 -4.59 -0.96
N LEU A 25 -4.66 -3.71 -0.44
CA LEU A 25 -5.03 -2.36 -0.03
C LEU A 25 -4.12 -1.34 -0.72
N GLN A 26 -4.70 -0.25 -1.22
CA GLN A 26 -3.96 0.87 -1.81
C GLN A 26 -4.50 2.20 -1.27
N GLY A 27 -3.61 3.08 -0.81
CA GLY A 27 -3.99 4.44 -0.46
C GLY A 27 -2.90 5.22 0.27
N TYR A 28 -3.19 6.48 0.56
CA TYR A 28 -2.27 7.42 1.18
C TYR A 28 -1.86 7.05 2.61
N VAL A 29 -2.62 6.18 3.28
CA VAL A 29 -2.19 5.59 4.56
C VAL A 29 -0.88 4.80 4.42
N PHE A 30 -0.59 4.27 3.23
CA PHE A 30 0.65 3.58 2.91
C PHE A 30 1.64 4.50 2.21
N SER A 31 1.23 5.06 1.07
CA SER A 31 2.07 5.93 0.24
C SER A 31 1.22 6.74 -0.74
N ARG A 32 1.66 7.95 -1.04
CA ARG A 32 1.13 8.72 -2.18
C ARG A 32 1.72 8.18 -3.49
N PRO A 33 1.09 8.43 -4.66
CA PRO A 33 1.72 8.20 -5.95
C PRO A 33 3.11 8.83 -6.00
N LEU A 34 4.09 8.03 -6.42
CA LEU A 34 5.49 8.43 -6.45
C LEU A 34 5.95 8.61 -7.90
N PRO A 35 6.85 9.58 -8.18
CA PRO A 35 7.66 9.57 -9.38
C PRO A 35 8.46 8.26 -9.50
N ILE A 36 8.78 7.85 -10.73
CA ILE A 36 9.46 6.58 -10.98
C ILE A 36 10.78 6.43 -10.20
N LYS A 37 11.58 7.50 -10.09
CA LYS A 37 12.85 7.49 -9.35
C LYS A 37 12.67 7.19 -7.85
N ASP A 38 11.61 7.74 -7.26
CA ASP A 38 11.31 7.55 -5.84
C ASP A 38 10.74 6.16 -5.58
N PHE A 39 9.95 5.63 -6.53
CA PHE A 39 9.50 4.24 -6.49
C PHE A 39 10.67 3.25 -6.62
N GLU A 40 11.57 3.44 -7.59
CA GLU A 40 12.77 2.60 -7.76
C GLU A 40 13.64 2.61 -6.51
N LYS A 41 13.81 3.79 -5.91
CA LYS A 41 14.47 3.96 -4.62
C LYS A 41 13.79 3.14 -3.53
N LEU A 42 12.47 3.21 -3.39
CA LEU A 42 11.73 2.46 -2.37
C LEU A 42 11.82 0.94 -2.57
N MET A 43 11.70 0.47 -3.81
CA MET A 43 11.56 -0.96 -4.12
C MET A 43 12.88 -1.70 -4.25
N PHE A 44 13.95 -1.02 -4.66
CA PHE A 44 15.20 -1.67 -5.06
C PHE A 44 16.42 -1.25 -4.23
N GLN A 45 16.29 -0.40 -3.20
CA GLN A 45 17.45 0.04 -2.39
C GLN A 45 17.94 -0.96 -1.33
N ASN A 46 17.34 -2.14 -1.19
CA ASN A 46 17.86 -3.18 -0.28
C ASN A 46 18.37 -4.39 -1.06
N SER A 47 19.66 -4.35 -1.42
CA SER A 47 20.48 -5.52 -1.78
C SER A 47 21.77 -5.54 -0.97
N SER A 48 21.70 -5.29 0.35
CA SER A 48 22.82 -5.47 1.29
C SER A 48 22.32 -5.54 2.74
N ASN A 49 21.83 -6.71 3.16
CA ASN A 49 22.23 -7.45 4.37
C ASN A 49 21.40 -8.74 4.49
#